data_AF-A0A239GBH5-F1
#
_entry.id   AF-A0A239GBH5-F1
#
_cell.length_a   1.000
_cell.length_b   1.000
_cell.length_c   1.000
_cell.angle_alpha   90.00
_cell.angle_beta   90.00
_cell.angle_gamma   90.00
#
_symmetry.space_group_name_H-M   'P 1'
#
loop_
_entity.id
_entity.type
_entity.pdbx_description
1 polymer ?
#
loop_
_entity_poly.entity_id
_entity_poly.type
_entity_poly.pdbx_seq_one_letter_code
_entity_poly.pdbx_strand_id
1 'polypeptide(L)'
;MKKTLSYHLIVLVFAFTSCQEVQEGPIFEISFSDSLIDQAQDGRLILMLSINDASEPRFQISDGPESQLAFGIDVEDWEPGKAMLIDAEAFGYPIRSLKDIPEGTYQVQALLNRYETFNLKDGRTLKLPPDKGEGQQWNRKPGNFYNLPQQVNISKNGKISIMLDQEIPPIPDPEDTKYVKHVKMKSEMLSEWWGRDVYLGANVLIPHGFEEHPEARYPLMIFHGHFPYTFGGWRESPPDPDLEPDYAARFGISGYNIIQQQEAYDQYQQWISPGFPRYLVIEIQHPTPYYDDSYAVNSENQGPYGDAITYELIPHIEEMFRGIGEGWSRFLYGGSTGGWESLAVMVKYPDEYGACFAACPDPIDFQAFTVVDIYKDKNAYYLESPWKKTPRPGKRDYLGYVSATLEEMNHRELVLGTKGRSGQQWDIWEATYSPAGEDGYPARLWDKITGEINQDVAAYWKENYDLGHILRRDWEKGLGEQLKGKIHIYCGDMDNYYLNNAVYLVEEFLESTTNPIMQGRWIMEIAQSIVGMETKKIQYTFLDSGTTPFTSQKS
;
A
#
# COMPACT_ATOMS: atom_id res chain seq x y z
N MET A 1 72.12 4.53 -63.55
CA MET A 1 71.29 4.37 -62.32
C MET A 1 70.66 5.71 -61.95
N LYS A 2 69.37 5.91 -62.27
CA LYS A 2 68.47 6.85 -61.58
C LYS A 2 67.10 6.17 -61.59
N LYS A 3 66.63 5.75 -60.41
CA LYS A 3 65.39 5.00 -60.21
C LYS A 3 64.22 5.97 -60.11
N THR A 4 63.19 5.70 -60.90
CA THR A 4 61.82 6.21 -60.83
C THR A 4 61.13 5.64 -59.59
N LEU A 5 60.37 6.47 -58.85
CA LEU A 5 59.49 6.03 -57.77
C LEU A 5 58.07 6.52 -58.08
N SER A 6 57.21 5.60 -58.51
CA SER A 6 55.77 5.82 -58.66
C SER A 6 55.08 5.54 -57.34
N TYR A 7 54.34 6.51 -56.82
CA TYR A 7 53.41 6.29 -55.71
C TYR A 7 52.07 5.78 -56.27
N HIS A 8 51.60 4.64 -55.77
CA HIS A 8 50.25 4.14 -56.01
C HIS A 8 49.38 4.48 -54.79
N LEU A 9 48.33 5.27 -55.04
CA LEU A 9 47.29 5.58 -54.07
C LEU A 9 46.29 4.42 -54.06
N ILE A 10 46.26 3.64 -52.97
CA ILE A 10 45.26 2.61 -52.74
C ILE A 10 44.06 3.28 -52.07
N VAL A 11 42.93 3.34 -52.78
CA VAL A 11 41.64 3.75 -52.22
C VAL A 11 40.96 2.51 -51.63
N LEU A 12 40.86 2.47 -50.30
CA LEU A 12 40.12 1.45 -49.55
C LEU A 12 38.64 1.86 -49.49
N VAL A 13 37.79 1.12 -50.20
CA VAL A 13 36.33 1.25 -50.12
C VAL A 13 35.85 0.41 -48.93
N PHE A 14 35.48 1.08 -47.84
CA PHE A 14 34.75 0.45 -46.73
C PHE A 14 33.29 0.30 -47.14
N ALA A 15 32.87 -0.94 -47.42
CA ALA A 15 31.46 -1.28 -47.55
C ALA A 15 30.83 -1.31 -46.16
N PHE A 16 30.01 -0.32 -45.84
CA PHE A 16 29.11 -0.36 -44.69
C PHE A 16 27.98 -1.36 -44.99
N THR A 17 28.18 -2.63 -44.61
CA THR A 17 27.07 -3.58 -44.45
C THR A 17 26.27 -3.15 -43.23
N SER A 18 25.07 -2.60 -43.46
CA SER A 18 24.05 -2.43 -42.43
C SER A 18 23.70 -3.81 -41.88
N CYS A 19 24.25 -4.18 -40.72
CA CYS A 19 23.65 -5.24 -39.90
C CYS A 19 22.26 -4.73 -39.50
N GLN A 20 21.21 -5.28 -40.10
CA GLN A 20 19.91 -5.29 -39.41
C GLN A 20 20.13 -6.09 -38.14
N GLU A 21 20.00 -5.46 -36.97
CA GLU A 21 19.87 -6.19 -35.72
C GLU A 21 18.73 -7.18 -35.89
N VAL A 22 19.01 -8.46 -35.63
CA VAL A 22 17.99 -9.48 -35.57
C VAL A 22 17.11 -9.10 -34.38
N GLN A 23 15.88 -8.70 -34.68
CA GLN A 23 14.89 -8.35 -33.67
C GLN A 23 14.62 -9.57 -32.79
N GLU A 24 15.06 -9.54 -31.54
CA GLU A 24 14.86 -10.63 -30.58
C GLU A 24 13.57 -10.39 -29.79
N GLY A 25 12.47 -11.04 -30.16
CA GLY A 25 11.22 -11.04 -29.38
C GLY A 25 10.01 -10.40 -30.08
N PRO A 26 8.78 -10.67 -29.59
CA PRO A 26 7.56 -10.08 -30.13
C PRO A 26 7.51 -8.57 -29.86
N ILE A 27 6.84 -7.84 -30.75
CA ILE A 27 6.55 -6.41 -30.62
C ILE A 27 5.05 -6.21 -30.45
N PHE A 28 4.68 -5.37 -29.50
CA PHE A 28 3.33 -4.88 -29.34
C PHE A 28 3.26 -3.41 -29.74
N GLU A 29 2.44 -3.11 -30.75
CA GLU A 29 2.13 -1.76 -31.21
C GLU A 29 0.79 -1.34 -30.60
N ILE A 30 0.84 -0.44 -29.62
CA ILE A 30 -0.32 -0.01 -28.85
C ILE A 30 -0.70 1.40 -29.31
N SER A 31 -1.96 1.61 -29.66
CA SER A 31 -2.50 2.89 -30.13
C SER A 31 -3.83 3.20 -29.45
N PHE A 32 -4.30 4.45 -29.55
CA PHE A 32 -5.65 4.81 -29.12
C PHE A 32 -6.61 4.76 -30.31
N SER A 33 -7.88 4.47 -30.04
CA SER A 33 -8.94 4.77 -31.00
C SER A 33 -9.09 6.28 -31.19
N ASP A 34 -9.41 6.72 -32.41
CA ASP A 34 -9.50 8.14 -32.79
C ASP A 34 -10.47 8.96 -31.93
N SER A 35 -11.45 8.31 -31.30
CA SER A 35 -12.45 8.95 -30.45
C SER A 35 -12.08 9.05 -28.97
N LEU A 36 -11.00 8.39 -28.52
CA LEU A 36 -10.70 8.23 -27.10
C LEU A 36 -9.88 9.40 -26.53
N ILE A 37 -9.00 10.00 -27.33
CA ILE A 37 -8.14 11.10 -26.89
C ILE A 37 -8.11 12.22 -27.93
N ASP A 38 -8.07 13.46 -27.44
CA ASP A 38 -7.87 14.68 -28.23
C ASP A 38 -6.57 15.42 -27.86
N GLN A 39 -5.88 14.97 -26.81
CA GLN A 39 -4.65 15.54 -26.28
C GLN A 39 -3.63 14.46 -25.95
N ALA A 40 -2.35 14.87 -25.90
CA ALA A 40 -1.26 13.97 -25.53
C ALA A 40 -1.44 13.42 -24.10
N GLN A 41 -1.00 12.18 -23.89
CA GLN A 41 -1.11 11.51 -22.59
C GLN A 41 0.26 11.24 -21.97
N ASP A 42 0.34 11.42 -20.66
CA ASP A 42 1.43 10.95 -19.82
C ASP A 42 0.95 9.80 -18.95
N GLY A 43 1.82 8.85 -18.62
CA GLY A 43 1.43 7.76 -17.75
C GLY A 43 2.40 6.58 -17.69
N ARG A 44 1.90 5.49 -17.11
CA ARG A 44 2.49 4.15 -17.19
C ARG A 44 1.66 3.29 -18.13
N LEU A 45 2.23 2.88 -19.25
CA LEU A 45 1.61 1.91 -20.14
C LEU A 45 2.01 0.50 -19.70
N ILE A 46 1.01 -0.32 -19.38
CA ILE A 46 1.19 -1.68 -18.89
C ILE A 46 0.55 -2.64 -19.89
N LEU A 47 1.34 -3.56 -20.43
CA LEU A 47 0.92 -4.69 -21.23
C LEU A 47 0.82 -5.93 -20.34
N MET A 48 -0.29 -6.64 -20.40
CA MET A 48 -0.54 -7.85 -19.62
C MET A 48 -0.86 -9.02 -20.55
N LEU A 49 -0.24 -10.17 -20.28
CA LEU A 49 -0.40 -11.40 -21.03
C LEU A 49 -0.79 -12.52 -20.08
N SER A 50 -1.88 -13.21 -20.39
CA SER A 50 -2.43 -14.27 -19.54
C SER A 50 -2.71 -15.54 -20.33
N ILE A 51 -2.49 -16.67 -19.70
CA ILE A 51 -2.95 -17.99 -20.19
C ILE A 51 -4.25 -18.44 -19.49
N ASN A 52 -4.78 -17.60 -18.59
CA ASN A 52 -6.00 -17.84 -17.83
C ASN A 52 -7.14 -16.92 -18.32
N ASP A 53 -8.21 -17.52 -18.82
CA ASP A 53 -9.38 -16.83 -19.35
C ASP A 53 -10.53 -16.68 -18.33
N ALA A 54 -10.33 -17.05 -17.06
CA ALA A 54 -11.35 -16.93 -16.01
C ALA A 54 -11.66 -15.48 -15.61
N SER A 55 -10.74 -14.55 -15.85
CA SER A 55 -10.92 -13.10 -15.61
C SER A 55 -10.06 -12.28 -16.57
N GLU A 56 -10.24 -10.95 -16.59
CA GLU A 56 -9.41 -10.08 -17.41
C GLU A 56 -7.96 -10.03 -16.90
N PRO A 57 -6.93 -9.97 -17.76
CA PRO A 57 -5.52 -9.93 -17.37
C PRO A 57 -5.17 -8.82 -16.35
N ARG A 58 -5.83 -7.65 -16.40
CA ARG A 58 -5.62 -6.56 -15.43
C ARG A 58 -5.97 -6.88 -13.97
N PHE A 59 -6.63 -8.01 -13.72
CA PHE A 59 -6.93 -8.49 -12.37
C PHE A 59 -6.09 -9.71 -11.96
N GLN A 60 -5.05 -10.05 -12.73
CA GLN A 60 -4.30 -11.31 -12.59
C GLN A 60 -2.81 -11.10 -12.33
N ILE A 61 -2.37 -9.87 -12.03
CA ILE A 61 -0.99 -9.56 -11.64
C ILE A 61 -0.91 -9.50 -10.12
N SER A 62 -0.16 -10.42 -9.51
CA SER A 62 -0.03 -10.56 -8.05
C SER A 62 1.42 -10.92 -7.69
N ASP A 63 1.75 -11.04 -6.39
CA ASP A 63 3.05 -11.60 -5.97
C ASP A 63 3.11 -13.13 -6.07
N GLY A 64 1.94 -13.77 -6.04
CA GLY A 64 1.81 -15.20 -5.85
C GLY A 64 2.11 -16.01 -7.11
N PRO A 65 2.23 -17.35 -6.97
CA PRO A 65 2.50 -18.25 -8.08
C PRO A 65 1.41 -18.23 -9.17
N GLU A 66 0.22 -17.70 -8.88
CA GLU A 66 -0.87 -17.52 -9.84
C GLU A 66 -0.72 -16.31 -10.76
N SER A 67 0.26 -15.41 -10.48
CA SER A 67 0.43 -14.19 -11.25
C SER A 67 0.67 -14.47 -12.74
N GLN A 68 0.06 -13.64 -13.57
CA GLN A 68 0.30 -13.61 -15.01
C GLN A 68 1.43 -12.64 -15.35
N LEU A 69 1.69 -12.46 -16.65
CA LEU A 69 2.81 -11.64 -17.11
C LEU A 69 2.38 -10.19 -17.29
N ALA A 70 3.24 -9.25 -16.89
CA ALA A 70 3.07 -7.83 -17.16
C ALA A 70 4.39 -7.16 -17.57
N PHE A 71 4.30 -6.17 -18.46
CA PHE A 71 5.42 -5.39 -18.99
C PHE A 71 5.05 -3.92 -18.96
N GLY A 72 5.93 -3.07 -18.43
CA GLY A 72 5.63 -1.66 -18.19
C GLY A 72 6.64 -0.72 -18.80
N ILE A 73 6.16 0.37 -19.41
CA ILE A 73 6.97 1.50 -19.85
C ILE A 73 6.33 2.82 -19.40
N ASP A 74 7.17 3.82 -19.14
CA ASP A 74 6.69 5.19 -18.94
C ASP A 74 6.44 5.81 -20.32
N VAL A 75 5.33 6.53 -20.45
CA VAL A 75 4.99 7.29 -21.66
C VAL A 75 4.88 8.75 -21.30
N GLU A 76 5.51 9.59 -22.12
CA GLU A 76 5.46 11.05 -21.99
C GLU A 76 5.06 11.65 -23.33
N ASP A 77 4.16 12.63 -23.29
CA ASP A 77 3.65 13.34 -24.46
C ASP A 77 3.17 12.39 -25.59
N TRP A 78 2.47 11.30 -25.23
CA TRP A 78 1.96 10.34 -26.20
C TRP A 78 0.79 10.92 -27.00
N GLU A 79 1.09 11.40 -28.21
CA GLU A 79 0.15 12.09 -29.10
C GLU A 79 -0.90 11.14 -29.74
N PRO A 80 -2.14 11.64 -29.99
CA PRO A 80 -3.13 10.94 -30.80
C PRO A 80 -2.59 10.49 -32.18
N GLY A 81 -2.98 9.29 -32.61
CA GLY A 81 -2.59 8.72 -33.91
C GLY A 81 -1.15 8.18 -33.98
N LYS A 82 -0.34 8.34 -32.93
CA LYS A 82 0.95 7.65 -32.81
C LYS A 82 0.79 6.36 -32.01
N ALA A 83 1.50 5.31 -32.43
CA ALA A 83 1.57 4.08 -31.66
C ALA A 83 2.81 4.04 -30.76
N MET A 84 2.64 3.50 -29.55
CA MET A 84 3.73 3.14 -28.66
C MET A 84 4.15 1.69 -28.88
N LEU A 85 5.45 1.44 -28.78
CA LEU A 85 6.02 0.11 -28.90
C LEU A 85 6.41 -0.44 -27.54
N ILE A 86 5.99 -1.67 -27.25
CA ILE A 86 6.52 -2.48 -26.16
C ILE A 86 7.21 -3.69 -26.80
N ASP A 87 8.52 -3.80 -26.59
CA ASP A 87 9.39 -4.82 -27.14
C ASP A 87 10.27 -5.46 -26.05
N ALA A 88 11.34 -6.16 -26.45
CA ALA A 88 12.22 -6.89 -25.54
C ALA A 88 12.94 -6.02 -24.49
N GLU A 89 13.03 -4.70 -24.68
CA GLU A 89 13.66 -3.80 -23.71
C GLU A 89 12.74 -3.46 -22.53
N ALA A 90 11.42 -3.59 -22.70
CA ALA A 90 10.44 -3.30 -21.66
C ALA A 90 10.68 -4.13 -20.39
N PHE A 91 10.53 -3.50 -19.22
CA PHE A 91 10.67 -4.19 -17.94
C PHE A 91 9.47 -5.11 -17.71
N GLY A 92 9.73 -6.40 -17.51
CA GLY A 92 8.71 -7.43 -17.32
C GLY A 92 8.76 -8.14 -15.97
N TYR A 93 7.61 -8.66 -15.55
CA TYR A 93 7.40 -9.48 -14.37
C TYR A 93 6.38 -10.60 -14.67
N PRO A 94 6.55 -11.82 -14.14
CA PRO A 94 7.76 -12.35 -13.50
C PRO A 94 8.89 -12.66 -14.51
N ILE A 95 8.59 -12.66 -15.81
CA ILE A 95 9.60 -12.83 -16.88
C ILE A 95 10.15 -11.46 -17.27
N ARG A 96 11.47 -11.28 -17.19
CA ARG A 96 12.12 -9.97 -17.35
C ARG A 96 11.92 -9.32 -18.71
N SER A 97 11.86 -10.08 -19.81
CA SER A 97 11.84 -9.53 -21.17
C SER A 97 10.86 -10.29 -22.07
N LEU A 98 10.23 -9.58 -23.01
CA LEU A 98 9.33 -10.17 -24.00
C LEU A 98 10.01 -11.26 -24.85
N LYS A 99 11.34 -11.20 -25.04
CA LYS A 99 12.09 -12.21 -25.81
C LYS A 99 12.11 -13.60 -25.17
N ASP A 100 11.89 -13.65 -23.85
CA ASP A 100 11.93 -14.87 -23.04
C ASP A 100 10.54 -15.48 -22.84
N ILE A 101 9.49 -14.87 -23.40
CA ILE A 101 8.14 -15.42 -23.34
C ILE A 101 8.02 -16.65 -24.26
N PRO A 102 7.43 -17.76 -23.77
CA PRO A 102 7.10 -18.90 -24.62
C PRO A 102 6.18 -18.52 -25.78
N GLU A 103 6.40 -19.11 -26.96
CA GLU A 103 5.42 -18.99 -28.03
C GLU A 103 4.11 -19.70 -27.62
N GLY A 104 2.96 -19.13 -27.97
CA GLY A 104 1.69 -19.68 -27.51
C GLY A 104 0.50 -18.76 -27.72
N THR A 105 -0.66 -19.23 -27.25
CA THR A 105 -1.90 -18.46 -27.26
C THR A 105 -2.09 -17.78 -25.91
N TYR A 106 -2.34 -16.47 -25.94
CA TYR A 106 -2.48 -15.63 -24.75
C TYR A 106 -3.72 -14.74 -24.87
N GLN A 107 -4.36 -14.45 -23.75
CA GLN A 107 -5.20 -13.28 -23.59
C GLN A 107 -4.31 -12.06 -23.35
N VAL A 108 -4.51 -11.01 -24.15
CA VAL A 108 -3.69 -9.80 -24.13
C VAL A 108 -4.55 -8.60 -23.82
N GLN A 109 -4.05 -7.78 -22.89
CA GLN A 109 -4.67 -6.54 -22.48
C GLN A 109 -3.59 -5.49 -22.28
N ALA A 110 -3.87 -4.24 -22.62
CA ALA A 110 -3.05 -3.09 -22.31
C ALA A 110 -3.89 -2.06 -21.55
N LEU A 111 -3.24 -1.34 -20.64
CA LEU A 111 -3.85 -0.30 -19.83
C LEU A 111 -2.85 0.83 -19.62
N LEU A 112 -3.31 2.07 -19.81
CA LEU A 112 -2.55 3.28 -19.50
C LEU A 112 -3.01 3.85 -18.15
N ASN A 113 -2.15 3.76 -17.13
CA ASN A 113 -2.34 4.46 -15.87
C ASN A 113 -1.90 5.91 -16.04
N ARG A 114 -2.87 6.83 -16.09
CA ARG A 114 -2.65 8.20 -16.55
C ARG A 114 -2.05 9.06 -15.45
N TYR A 115 -1.11 9.92 -15.82
CA TYR A 115 -0.48 10.87 -14.92
C TYR A 115 -0.95 12.29 -15.20
N GLU A 116 -1.12 13.06 -14.13
CA GLU A 116 -1.36 14.50 -14.16
C GLU A 116 -0.12 15.23 -13.63
N THR A 117 0.08 16.49 -14.02
CA THR A 117 1.16 17.33 -13.48
C THR A 117 0.73 17.97 -12.15
N PHE A 118 1.53 17.77 -11.11
CA PHE A 118 1.38 18.34 -9.78
C PHE A 118 2.47 19.39 -9.56
N ASN A 119 2.08 20.58 -9.12
CA ASN A 119 3.00 21.67 -8.77
C ASN A 119 2.94 21.87 -7.26
N LEU A 120 3.92 21.34 -6.55
CA LEU A 120 3.93 21.31 -5.10
C LEU A 120 4.36 22.68 -4.54
N LYS A 121 3.92 22.97 -3.30
CA LYS A 121 4.24 24.20 -2.57
C LYS A 121 5.74 24.44 -2.41
N ASP A 122 6.52 23.36 -2.32
CA ASP A 122 7.98 23.41 -2.16
C ASP A 122 8.74 23.67 -3.47
N GLY A 123 8.03 23.85 -4.58
CA GLY A 123 8.59 24.19 -5.89
C GLY A 123 8.86 22.98 -6.79
N ARG A 124 8.58 21.74 -6.35
CA ARG A 124 8.69 20.56 -7.20
C ARG A 124 7.53 20.48 -8.20
N THR A 125 7.83 19.97 -9.40
CA THR A 125 6.83 19.64 -10.42
C THR A 125 6.94 18.16 -10.76
N LEU A 126 5.88 17.40 -10.51
CA LEU A 126 5.86 15.94 -10.63
C LEU A 126 4.74 15.48 -11.56
N LYS A 127 4.91 14.33 -12.23
CA LYS A 127 3.85 13.63 -12.98
C LYS A 127 3.41 12.42 -12.16
N LEU A 128 2.20 12.45 -11.59
CA LEU A 128 1.71 11.43 -10.67
C LEU A 128 0.31 10.94 -11.07
N PRO A 129 -0.06 9.69 -10.75
CA PRO A 129 -1.42 9.21 -10.95
C PRO A 129 -2.35 9.85 -9.91
N PRO A 130 -3.35 10.66 -10.30
CA PRO A 130 -4.28 11.28 -9.37
C PRO A 130 -5.15 10.22 -8.67
N ASP A 131 -5.57 10.50 -7.44
CA ASP A 131 -6.65 9.73 -6.81
C ASP A 131 -7.99 10.01 -7.51
N LYS A 132 -8.80 8.97 -7.70
CA LYS A 132 -10.13 9.04 -8.33
C LYS A 132 -11.17 8.21 -7.55
N GLY A 133 -10.93 7.92 -6.27
CA GLY A 133 -11.88 7.25 -5.38
C GLY A 133 -11.81 5.72 -5.38
N GLU A 134 -10.78 5.14 -5.99
CA GLU A 134 -10.56 3.69 -6.07
C GLU A 134 -9.49 3.15 -5.12
N GLY A 135 -8.87 4.02 -4.30
CA GLY A 135 -7.74 3.64 -3.44
C GLY A 135 -6.48 3.34 -4.26
N GLN A 136 -6.11 4.21 -5.20
CA GLN A 136 -4.91 4.09 -6.05
C GLN A 136 -4.73 2.76 -6.81
N GLN A 137 -5.80 2.01 -7.02
CA GLN A 137 -5.79 0.77 -7.80
C GLN A 137 -5.75 1.08 -9.30
N TRP A 138 -4.56 1.08 -9.90
CA TRP A 138 -4.31 1.40 -11.32
C TRP A 138 -5.23 0.65 -12.30
N ASN A 139 -5.60 -0.59 -12.00
CA ASN A 139 -6.43 -1.46 -12.84
C ASN A 139 -7.94 -1.14 -12.78
N ARG A 140 -8.35 -0.27 -11.84
CA ARG A 140 -9.74 0.17 -11.61
C ARG A 140 -9.89 1.68 -11.54
N LYS A 141 -8.81 2.45 -11.71
CA LYS A 141 -8.80 3.91 -11.61
C LYS A 141 -9.65 4.55 -12.69
N PRO A 142 -10.72 5.29 -12.34
CA PRO A 142 -11.52 6.04 -13.29
C PRO A 142 -10.68 6.94 -14.19
N GLY A 143 -11.04 6.96 -15.48
CA GLY A 143 -10.34 7.72 -16.49
C GLY A 143 -9.14 7.02 -17.12
N ASN A 144 -8.66 5.90 -16.57
CA ASN A 144 -7.61 5.12 -17.23
C ASN A 144 -8.14 4.47 -18.52
N PHE A 145 -7.27 4.40 -19.52
CA PHE A 145 -7.60 3.85 -20.84
C PHE A 145 -7.13 2.42 -20.97
N TYR A 146 -7.95 1.56 -21.57
CA TYR A 146 -7.62 0.14 -21.73
C TYR A 146 -8.30 -0.46 -22.97
N ASN A 147 -7.96 -1.70 -23.30
CA ASN A 147 -8.73 -2.52 -24.24
C ASN A 147 -9.37 -3.72 -23.54
N LEU A 148 -10.47 -4.24 -24.09
CA LEU A 148 -10.99 -5.54 -23.66
C LEU A 148 -10.00 -6.66 -24.01
N PRO A 149 -9.92 -7.77 -23.23
CA PRO A 149 -8.98 -8.85 -23.51
C PRO A 149 -9.12 -9.40 -24.93
N GLN A 150 -7.99 -9.59 -25.61
CA GLN A 150 -7.92 -10.13 -26.96
C GLN A 150 -7.07 -11.40 -26.97
N GLN A 151 -7.60 -12.47 -27.55
CA GLN A 151 -6.82 -13.68 -27.75
C GLN A 151 -5.88 -13.51 -28.95
N VAL A 152 -4.58 -13.72 -28.74
CA VAL A 152 -3.56 -13.65 -29.80
C VAL A 152 -2.61 -14.84 -29.73
N ASN A 153 -1.98 -15.16 -30.85
CA ASN A 153 -0.89 -16.13 -30.90
C ASN A 153 0.45 -15.37 -30.96
N ILE A 154 1.26 -15.50 -29.92
CA ILE A 154 2.58 -14.86 -29.79
C ILE A 154 3.63 -15.80 -30.39
N SER A 155 4.46 -15.25 -31.27
CA SER A 155 5.64 -15.90 -31.84
C SER A 155 6.87 -15.01 -31.61
N LYS A 156 8.08 -15.59 -31.68
CA LYS A 156 9.33 -14.86 -31.37
C LYS A 156 9.61 -13.62 -32.21
N ASN A 157 9.04 -13.51 -33.40
CA ASN A 157 9.20 -12.35 -34.30
C ASN A 157 7.83 -11.73 -34.66
N GLY A 158 6.80 -12.03 -33.86
CA GLY A 158 5.44 -11.57 -34.12
C GLY A 158 5.29 -10.08 -33.85
N LYS A 159 4.51 -9.40 -34.68
CA LYS A 159 4.00 -8.05 -34.41
C LYS A 159 2.51 -8.14 -34.10
N ILE A 160 2.11 -7.63 -32.94
CA ILE A 160 0.72 -7.60 -32.48
C ILE A 160 0.30 -6.15 -32.31
N SER A 161 -0.83 -5.75 -32.90
CA SER A 161 -1.39 -4.41 -32.76
C SER A 161 -2.53 -4.43 -31.74
N ILE A 162 -2.51 -3.52 -30.79
CA ILE A 162 -3.52 -3.34 -29.74
C ILE A 162 -4.07 -1.92 -29.85
N MET A 163 -5.38 -1.77 -29.71
CA MET A 163 -6.05 -0.47 -29.71
C MET A 163 -6.77 -0.29 -28.37
N LEU A 164 -6.39 0.76 -27.63
CA LEU A 164 -7.11 1.21 -26.44
C LEU A 164 -8.38 1.94 -26.87
N ASP A 165 -9.53 1.41 -26.46
CA ASP A 165 -10.85 1.88 -26.89
C ASP A 165 -11.88 1.98 -25.75
N GLN A 166 -11.46 1.65 -24.52
CA GLN A 166 -12.27 1.77 -23.31
C GLN A 166 -11.67 2.82 -22.36
N GLU A 167 -12.55 3.42 -21.55
CA GLU A 167 -12.21 4.25 -20.41
C GLU A 167 -12.87 3.67 -19.16
N ILE A 168 -12.14 3.58 -18.04
CA ILE A 168 -12.72 3.11 -16.79
C ILE A 168 -13.71 4.17 -16.27
N PRO A 169 -14.98 3.81 -15.98
CA PRO A 169 -15.99 4.78 -15.59
C PRO A 169 -15.76 5.33 -14.17
N PRO A 170 -16.32 6.51 -13.85
CA PRO A 170 -16.35 7.04 -12.49
C PRO A 170 -17.01 6.08 -11.49
N ILE A 171 -16.50 6.09 -10.25
CA ILE A 171 -17.10 5.38 -9.13
C ILE A 171 -18.14 6.32 -8.49
N PRO A 172 -19.41 5.90 -8.33
CA PRO A 172 -20.41 6.71 -7.64
C PRO A 172 -20.04 6.86 -6.16
N ASP A 173 -20.43 7.95 -5.52
CA ASP A 173 -20.29 8.09 -4.07
C ASP A 173 -21.25 7.11 -3.35
N PRO A 174 -20.85 6.52 -2.22
CA PRO A 174 -21.72 5.67 -1.42
C PRO A 174 -22.87 6.47 -0.80
N GLU A 175 -24.02 5.82 -0.62
CA GLU A 175 -25.19 6.44 0.01
C GLU A 175 -25.12 6.35 1.55
N ASP A 176 -25.51 7.42 2.22
CA ASP A 176 -25.71 7.42 3.66
C ASP A 176 -26.87 6.51 4.08
N THR A 177 -26.69 5.84 5.22
CA THR A 177 -27.76 5.05 5.86
C THR A 177 -28.17 5.70 7.18
N LYS A 178 -28.99 5.00 7.97
CA LYS A 178 -29.30 5.44 9.34
C LYS A 178 -28.02 5.52 10.18
N TYR A 179 -27.13 4.54 10.08
CA TYR A 179 -25.96 4.41 10.95
C TYR A 179 -24.64 4.80 10.29
N VAL A 180 -24.51 4.63 8.98
CA VAL A 180 -23.27 4.90 8.24
C VAL A 180 -23.41 6.22 7.51
N LYS A 181 -22.44 7.11 7.74
CA LYS A 181 -22.34 8.43 7.13
C LYS A 181 -21.01 8.58 6.41
N HIS A 182 -21.01 9.29 5.28
CA HIS A 182 -19.81 9.50 4.48
C HIS A 182 -19.42 10.97 4.52
N VAL A 183 -18.26 11.25 5.12
CA VAL A 183 -17.71 12.60 5.23
C VAL A 183 -16.70 12.80 4.13
N LYS A 184 -16.78 13.96 3.46
CA LYS A 184 -15.76 14.44 2.53
C LYS A 184 -15.59 15.93 2.74
N MET A 185 -14.36 16.35 3.00
CA MET A 185 -14.02 17.75 3.19
C MET A 185 -12.77 18.11 2.40
N LYS A 186 -12.71 19.35 1.93
CA LYS A 186 -11.48 19.90 1.37
C LYS A 186 -10.50 20.15 2.53
N SER A 187 -9.26 19.68 2.39
CA SER A 187 -8.17 20.00 3.30
C SER A 187 -7.45 21.25 2.78
N GLU A 188 -7.35 22.30 3.58
CA GLU A 188 -6.64 23.52 3.18
C GLU A 188 -5.13 23.28 3.21
N MET A 189 -4.63 22.59 4.25
CA MET A 189 -3.21 22.22 4.36
C MET A 189 -2.73 21.40 3.16
N LEU A 190 -3.48 20.37 2.76
CA LEU A 190 -3.10 19.51 1.65
C LEU A 190 -3.33 20.20 0.31
N SER A 191 -4.38 21.00 0.17
CA SER A 191 -4.63 21.72 -1.08
C SER A 191 -3.51 22.73 -1.38
N GLU A 192 -3.01 23.41 -0.35
CA GLU A 192 -1.86 24.30 -0.48
C GLU A 192 -0.59 23.50 -0.84
N TRP A 193 -0.33 22.38 -0.16
CA TRP A 193 0.84 21.55 -0.41
C TRP A 193 0.90 21.00 -1.84
N TRP A 194 -0.21 20.45 -2.34
CA TRP A 194 -0.28 19.83 -3.66
C TRP A 194 -0.52 20.82 -4.80
N GLY A 195 -0.76 22.10 -4.48
CA GLY A 195 -1.05 23.16 -5.45
C GLY A 195 -2.38 22.97 -6.19
N ARG A 196 -3.29 22.18 -5.64
CA ARG A 196 -4.62 21.89 -6.19
C ARG A 196 -5.55 21.39 -5.08
N ASP A 197 -6.85 21.41 -5.33
CA ASP A 197 -7.82 20.90 -4.37
C ASP A 197 -7.57 19.43 -4.02
N VAL A 198 -7.39 19.16 -2.72
CA VAL A 198 -7.25 17.83 -2.14
C VAL A 198 -8.31 17.65 -1.05
N TYR A 199 -8.90 16.46 -1.01
CA TYR A 199 -10.00 16.13 -0.11
C TYR A 199 -9.59 15.00 0.83
N LEU A 200 -9.99 15.13 2.09
CA LEU A 200 -9.97 14.06 3.07
C LEU A 200 -11.40 13.56 3.29
N GLY A 201 -11.54 12.32 3.71
CA GLY A 201 -12.84 11.74 4.02
C GLY A 201 -12.81 10.79 5.20
N ALA A 202 -13.99 10.33 5.59
CA ALA A 202 -14.14 9.23 6.54
C ALA A 202 -15.51 8.57 6.39
N ASN A 203 -15.56 7.26 6.61
CA ASN A 203 -16.81 6.54 6.84
C ASN A 203 -17.08 6.54 8.35
N VAL A 204 -18.23 7.05 8.76
CA VAL A 204 -18.58 7.24 10.18
C VAL A 204 -19.75 6.32 10.55
N LEU A 205 -19.52 5.45 11.53
CA LEU A 205 -20.58 4.70 12.20
C LEU A 205 -21.08 5.46 13.42
N ILE A 206 -22.34 5.90 13.39
CA ILE A 206 -22.96 6.65 14.47
C ILE A 206 -23.57 5.73 15.54
N PRO A 207 -23.54 6.12 16.83
CA PRO A 207 -24.05 5.31 17.92
C PRO A 207 -25.57 5.13 17.86
N HIS A 208 -26.05 3.97 18.32
CA HIS A 208 -27.48 3.76 18.48
C HIS A 208 -28.09 4.77 19.49
N GLY A 209 -29.20 5.41 19.10
CA GLY A 209 -29.84 6.46 19.89
C GLY A 209 -29.34 7.88 19.59
N PHE A 210 -28.51 8.07 18.54
CA PHE A 210 -27.87 9.36 18.25
C PHE A 210 -28.88 10.52 18.16
N GLU A 211 -29.95 10.37 17.38
CA GLU A 211 -30.98 11.42 17.20
C GLU A 211 -31.87 11.59 18.43
N GLU A 212 -32.09 10.52 19.18
CA GLU A 212 -32.89 10.51 20.40
C GLU A 212 -32.18 11.18 21.60
N HIS A 213 -30.87 11.40 21.49
CA HIS A 213 -30.02 11.96 22.54
C HIS A 213 -29.18 13.16 22.02
N PRO A 214 -29.81 14.30 21.68
CA PRO A 214 -29.12 15.44 21.05
C PRO A 214 -28.07 16.11 21.95
N GLU A 215 -28.17 15.97 23.26
CA GLU A 215 -27.22 16.52 24.25
C GLU A 215 -26.02 15.59 24.51
N ALA A 216 -26.05 14.35 23.99
CA ALA A 216 -24.97 13.40 24.19
C ALA A 216 -23.74 13.75 23.34
N ARG A 217 -22.56 13.51 23.91
CA ARG A 217 -21.26 13.59 23.25
C ARG A 217 -20.54 12.26 23.35
N TYR A 218 -19.76 11.94 22.32
CA TYR A 218 -19.21 10.59 22.13
C TYR A 218 -17.69 10.58 22.01
N PRO A 219 -17.00 9.60 22.62
CA PRO A 219 -15.60 9.34 22.29
C PRO A 219 -15.48 8.79 20.86
N LEU A 220 -14.27 8.88 20.29
CA LEU A 220 -13.95 8.46 18.94
C LEU A 220 -13.08 7.21 18.95
N MET A 221 -13.50 6.19 18.20
CA MET A 221 -12.69 5.06 17.79
C MET A 221 -12.24 5.30 16.36
N ILE A 222 -10.95 5.51 16.17
CA ILE A 222 -10.34 5.94 14.92
C ILE A 222 -9.64 4.75 14.31
N PHE A 223 -10.21 4.23 13.23
CA PHE A 223 -9.64 3.16 12.44
C PHE A 223 -8.68 3.72 11.41
N HIS A 224 -7.43 3.27 11.53
CA HIS A 224 -6.39 3.42 10.52
C HIS A 224 -6.29 2.13 9.71
N GLY A 225 -6.17 2.26 8.39
CA GLY A 225 -6.11 1.14 7.46
C GLY A 225 -6.17 1.57 6.00
N HIS A 226 -6.20 0.59 5.11
CA HIS A 226 -6.34 0.79 3.66
C HIS A 226 -7.66 1.46 3.27
N PHE A 227 -7.68 2.07 2.09
CA PHE A 227 -8.80 2.87 1.58
C PHE A 227 -10.13 2.07 1.53
N PRO A 228 -11.15 2.44 2.32
CA PRO A 228 -12.46 1.81 2.26
C PRO A 228 -13.42 2.60 1.37
N TYR A 229 -14.20 1.94 0.52
CA TYR A 229 -15.28 2.61 -0.25
C TYR A 229 -16.43 3.09 0.66
N THR A 230 -16.79 2.28 1.65
CA THR A 230 -17.81 2.56 2.68
C THR A 230 -17.43 1.80 3.95
N PHE A 231 -18.15 2.02 5.05
CA PHE A 231 -17.87 1.40 6.34
C PHE A 231 -17.95 -0.14 6.25
N GLY A 232 -16.85 -0.81 6.57
CA GLY A 232 -16.74 -2.27 6.50
C GLY A 232 -17.45 -2.98 7.66
N GLY A 233 -17.70 -4.28 7.49
CA GLY A 233 -18.17 -5.12 8.61
C GLY A 233 -19.53 -4.75 9.20
N TRP A 234 -20.39 -4.01 8.49
CA TRP A 234 -21.66 -3.54 9.04
C TRP A 234 -22.87 -3.96 8.19
N ARG A 235 -23.87 -4.62 8.81
CA ARG A 235 -25.14 -4.97 8.16
C ARG A 235 -26.31 -4.95 9.13
N GLU A 236 -27.43 -4.34 8.73
CA GLU A 236 -28.67 -4.31 9.52
C GLU A 236 -29.56 -5.55 9.30
N SER A 237 -29.25 -6.38 8.31
CA SER A 237 -29.96 -7.61 7.96
C SER A 237 -29.08 -8.84 8.17
N PRO A 238 -29.68 -10.01 8.51
CA PRO A 238 -28.93 -11.26 8.59
C PRO A 238 -28.29 -11.63 7.25
N PRO A 239 -27.41 -12.65 7.21
CA PRO A 239 -26.83 -13.14 5.98
C PRO A 239 -27.88 -13.44 4.90
N ASP A 240 -27.55 -13.10 3.66
CA ASP A 240 -28.41 -13.37 2.51
C ASP A 240 -28.64 -14.89 2.41
N PRO A 241 -29.89 -15.39 2.50
CA PRO A 241 -30.17 -16.82 2.64
C PRO A 241 -29.80 -17.64 1.40
N ASP A 242 -29.71 -16.98 0.24
CA ASP A 242 -29.37 -17.57 -1.06
C ASP A 242 -27.92 -17.24 -1.48
N LEU A 243 -27.06 -16.78 -0.55
CA LEU A 243 -25.67 -16.46 -0.84
C LEU A 243 -24.88 -17.73 -1.15
N GLU A 244 -24.34 -17.81 -2.37
CA GLU A 244 -23.44 -18.88 -2.74
C GLU A 244 -22.11 -18.76 -1.98
N PRO A 245 -21.62 -19.85 -1.34
CA PRO A 245 -20.39 -19.80 -0.55
C PRO A 245 -19.17 -19.61 -1.44
N ASP A 246 -18.35 -18.62 -1.11
CA ASP A 246 -17.05 -18.43 -1.76
C ASP A 246 -15.97 -19.35 -1.17
N TYR A 247 -14.74 -19.27 -1.68
CA TYR A 247 -13.59 -19.91 -1.06
C TYR A 247 -12.50 -18.88 -0.78
N ALA A 248 -12.21 -18.66 0.49
CA ALA A 248 -11.12 -17.79 0.92
C ALA A 248 -9.81 -18.58 0.99
N ALA A 249 -9.03 -18.54 -0.10
CA ALA A 249 -7.72 -19.22 -0.17
C ALA A 249 -6.78 -18.80 0.98
N ARG A 250 -6.86 -17.53 1.42
CA ARG A 250 -6.11 -17.00 2.57
C ARG A 250 -6.34 -17.78 3.86
N PHE A 251 -7.57 -18.26 4.08
CA PHE A 251 -7.98 -18.91 5.33
C PHE A 251 -8.24 -20.41 5.16
N GLY A 252 -8.30 -20.90 3.92
CA GLY A 252 -8.64 -22.29 3.62
C GLY A 252 -10.09 -22.64 3.93
N ILE A 253 -11.00 -21.66 3.95
CA ILE A 253 -12.39 -21.80 4.38
C ILE A 253 -13.34 -21.55 3.20
N SER A 254 -14.38 -22.38 3.09
CA SER A 254 -15.51 -22.19 2.18
C SER A 254 -16.67 -21.51 2.90
N GLY A 255 -17.37 -20.60 2.21
CA GLY A 255 -18.44 -19.77 2.77
C GLY A 255 -17.92 -18.64 3.66
N TYR A 256 -16.72 -18.13 3.40
CA TYR A 256 -16.16 -17.04 4.22
C TYR A 256 -17.00 -15.76 4.08
N ASN A 257 -17.51 -15.48 2.88
CA ASN A 257 -18.49 -14.41 2.64
C ASN A 257 -19.74 -14.50 3.53
N ILE A 258 -20.26 -15.70 3.80
CA ILE A 258 -21.41 -15.91 4.69
C ILE A 258 -21.01 -15.60 6.14
N ILE A 259 -19.83 -16.06 6.57
CA ILE A 259 -19.29 -15.76 7.91
C ILE A 259 -19.14 -14.24 8.08
N GLN A 260 -18.58 -13.55 7.10
CA GLN A 260 -18.44 -12.09 7.14
C GLN A 260 -19.78 -11.37 7.26
N GLN A 261 -20.81 -11.81 6.51
CA GLN A 261 -22.15 -11.23 6.66
C GLN A 261 -22.74 -11.50 8.04
N GLN A 262 -22.48 -12.69 8.62
CA GLN A 262 -22.99 -13.05 9.93
C GLN A 262 -22.36 -12.20 11.03
N GLU A 263 -21.04 -12.05 11.02
CA GLU A 263 -20.33 -11.21 12.00
C GLU A 263 -20.73 -9.74 11.87
N ALA A 264 -20.93 -9.24 10.64
CA ALA A 264 -21.41 -7.88 10.42
C ALA A 264 -22.83 -7.63 10.98
N TYR A 265 -23.69 -8.65 10.90
CA TYR A 265 -25.02 -8.59 11.50
C TYR A 265 -24.97 -8.73 13.03
N ASP A 266 -24.12 -9.60 13.55
CA ASP A 266 -23.93 -9.76 15.00
C ASP A 266 -23.37 -8.49 15.63
N GLN A 267 -22.46 -7.79 14.94
CA GLN A 267 -21.99 -6.46 15.33
C GLN A 267 -23.15 -5.46 15.40
N TYR A 268 -24.04 -5.43 14.42
CA TYR A 268 -25.24 -4.59 14.47
C TYR A 268 -26.16 -4.94 15.65
N GLN A 269 -26.44 -6.23 15.88
CA GLN A 269 -27.28 -6.67 17.01
C GLN A 269 -26.67 -6.24 18.36
N GLN A 270 -25.36 -6.37 18.50
CA GLN A 270 -24.64 -5.89 19.67
C GLN A 270 -24.71 -4.36 19.79
N TRP A 271 -24.51 -3.63 18.68
CA TRP A 271 -24.54 -2.17 18.65
C TRP A 271 -25.87 -1.60 19.12
N ILE A 272 -26.99 -2.21 18.74
CA ILE A 272 -28.32 -1.75 19.17
C ILE A 272 -28.76 -2.29 20.54
N SER A 273 -28.00 -3.22 21.13
CA SER A 273 -28.38 -3.86 22.37
C SER A 273 -28.39 -2.88 23.56
N PRO A 274 -29.26 -3.10 24.57
CA PRO A 274 -29.24 -2.32 25.80
C PRO A 274 -27.92 -2.49 26.56
N GLY A 275 -27.35 -1.39 27.03
CA GLY A 275 -26.13 -1.40 27.84
C GLY A 275 -24.82 -1.49 27.06
N PHE A 276 -24.85 -1.63 25.73
CA PHE A 276 -23.65 -1.51 24.91
C PHE A 276 -23.14 -0.04 24.93
N PRO A 277 -21.83 0.20 25.10
CA PRO A 277 -21.28 1.56 25.10
C PRO A 277 -21.61 2.33 23.81
N ARG A 278 -21.70 3.66 23.91
CA ARG A 278 -22.00 4.55 22.78
C ARG A 278 -20.78 5.38 22.44
N TYR A 279 -20.30 5.24 21.22
CA TYR A 279 -19.11 5.92 20.69
C TYR A 279 -19.24 6.03 19.17
N LEU A 280 -18.45 6.92 18.58
CA LEU A 280 -18.28 7.02 17.13
C LEU A 280 -17.19 6.07 16.68
N VAL A 281 -17.36 5.43 15.53
CA VAL A 281 -16.27 4.74 14.83
C VAL A 281 -16.05 5.45 13.51
N ILE A 282 -14.79 5.77 13.20
CA ILE A 282 -14.43 6.37 11.92
C ILE A 282 -13.39 5.53 11.21
N GLU A 283 -13.61 5.24 9.93
CA GLU A 283 -12.60 4.72 9.01
C GLU A 283 -12.14 5.88 8.14
N ILE A 284 -10.90 6.34 8.33
CA ILE A 284 -10.40 7.53 7.64
C ILE A 284 -10.05 7.20 6.19
N GLN A 285 -10.37 8.11 5.27
CA GLN A 285 -9.95 8.08 3.87
C GLN A 285 -8.95 9.19 3.61
N HIS A 286 -7.72 8.81 3.29
CA HIS A 286 -6.63 9.75 3.05
C HIS A 286 -5.66 9.27 1.95
N PRO A 287 -6.18 8.90 0.76
CA PRO A 287 -5.32 8.43 -0.33
C PRO A 287 -4.39 9.53 -0.81
N THR A 288 -3.27 9.12 -1.40
CA THR A 288 -2.30 10.02 -2.02
C THR A 288 -2.10 9.64 -3.48
N PRO A 289 -1.38 10.42 -4.29
CA PRO A 289 -0.98 9.98 -5.62
C PRO A 289 -0.01 8.78 -5.61
N TYR A 290 0.53 8.39 -4.47
CA TYR A 290 1.49 7.29 -4.33
C TYR A 290 0.85 5.99 -3.83
N TYR A 291 -0.23 6.07 -3.03
CA TYR A 291 -0.84 4.90 -2.39
C TYR A 291 -2.28 5.14 -1.92
N ASP A 292 -2.94 4.08 -1.47
CA ASP A 292 -4.35 4.13 -1.07
C ASP A 292 -4.56 4.82 0.29
N ASP A 293 -3.50 4.97 1.06
CA ASP A 293 -3.41 5.82 2.24
C ASP A 293 -2.12 6.67 2.24
N SER A 294 -1.96 7.52 3.25
CA SER A 294 -0.82 8.44 3.41
C SER A 294 0.11 8.05 4.57
N TYR A 295 -0.06 6.87 5.17
CA TYR A 295 0.58 6.47 6.43
C TYR A 295 0.24 7.38 7.63
N ALA A 296 -0.79 8.23 7.49
CA ALA A 296 -1.29 9.18 8.49
C ALA A 296 -0.23 10.11 9.15
N VAL A 297 0.94 10.27 8.54
CA VAL A 297 2.02 11.11 9.07
C VAL A 297 2.39 12.22 8.10
N ASN A 298 3.05 13.26 8.61
CA ASN A 298 3.70 14.23 7.75
C ASN A 298 4.90 13.57 7.07
N SER A 299 5.01 13.76 5.75
CA SER A 299 6.09 13.21 4.94
C SER A 299 6.60 14.26 3.95
N GLU A 300 7.89 14.19 3.63
CA GLU A 300 8.51 15.08 2.66
C GLU A 300 7.91 14.91 1.25
N ASN A 301 7.48 13.71 0.85
CA ASN A 301 6.93 13.49 -0.50
C ASN A 301 5.41 13.56 -0.57
N GLN A 302 4.72 13.29 0.54
CA GLN A 302 3.25 13.25 0.56
C GLN A 302 2.62 14.52 1.13
N GLY A 303 3.37 15.29 1.91
CA GLY A 303 2.89 16.50 2.57
C GLY A 303 2.40 16.28 4.00
N PRO A 304 1.73 17.28 4.58
CA PRO A 304 1.40 17.32 6.01
C PRO A 304 0.10 16.54 6.35
N TYR A 305 0.00 15.27 5.93
CA TYR A 305 -1.21 14.47 6.15
C TYR A 305 -1.49 14.19 7.63
N GLY A 306 -0.46 14.00 8.45
CA GLY A 306 -0.65 13.79 9.89
C GLY A 306 -1.28 15.01 10.57
N ASP A 307 -0.84 16.21 10.20
CA ASP A 307 -1.44 17.46 10.69
C ASP A 307 -2.85 17.66 10.13
N ALA A 308 -3.05 17.44 8.83
CA ALA A 308 -4.36 17.60 8.20
C ALA A 308 -5.41 16.66 8.80
N ILE A 309 -5.04 15.40 9.06
CA ILE A 309 -5.94 14.44 9.72
C ILE A 309 -6.23 14.88 11.17
N THR A 310 -5.19 15.20 11.94
CA THR A 310 -5.31 15.49 13.38
C THR A 310 -6.01 16.82 13.65
N TYR A 311 -5.77 17.85 12.85
CA TYR A 311 -6.18 19.22 13.12
C TYR A 311 -7.23 19.78 12.14
N GLU A 312 -7.51 19.11 11.01
CA GLU A 312 -8.63 19.47 10.12
C GLU A 312 -9.72 18.40 10.17
N LEU A 313 -9.42 17.16 9.78
CA LEU A 313 -10.44 16.12 9.58
C LEU A 313 -11.11 15.67 10.88
N ILE A 314 -10.34 15.26 11.88
CA ILE A 314 -10.89 14.74 13.14
C ILE A 314 -11.76 15.82 13.82
N PRO A 315 -11.32 17.07 13.99
CA PRO A 315 -12.16 18.13 14.54
C PRO A 315 -13.43 18.38 13.73
N HIS A 316 -13.36 18.32 12.39
CA HIS A 316 -14.53 18.49 11.53
C HIS A 316 -15.58 17.38 11.76
N ILE A 317 -15.14 16.13 11.88
CA ILE A 317 -16.01 15.00 12.23
C ILE A 317 -16.61 15.18 13.64
N GLU A 318 -15.79 15.58 14.62
CA GLU A 318 -16.26 15.80 16.00
C GLU A 318 -17.33 16.91 16.06
N GLU A 319 -17.20 17.96 15.25
CA GLU A 319 -18.22 18.99 15.09
C GLU A 319 -19.51 18.43 14.50
N MET A 320 -19.42 17.67 13.39
CA MET A 320 -20.59 17.10 12.70
C MET A 320 -21.34 16.08 13.57
N PHE A 321 -20.62 15.26 14.34
CA PHE A 321 -21.17 14.09 15.01
C PHE A 321 -21.13 14.16 16.54
N ARG A 322 -20.96 15.35 17.12
CA ARG A 322 -20.93 15.56 18.58
C ARG A 322 -19.85 14.74 19.28
N GLY A 323 -18.65 14.71 18.70
CA GLY A 323 -17.46 14.18 19.35
C GLY A 323 -17.09 14.98 20.60
N ILE A 324 -16.39 14.35 21.55
CA ILE A 324 -15.96 15.02 22.79
C ILE A 324 -14.94 16.12 22.50
N GLY A 325 -14.02 15.93 21.55
CA GLY A 325 -13.04 16.95 21.16
C GLY A 325 -11.77 16.97 22.00
N GLU A 326 -11.50 15.92 22.79
CA GLU A 326 -10.38 15.87 23.73
C GLU A 326 -9.51 14.64 23.48
N GLY A 327 -8.19 14.79 23.54
CA GLY A 327 -7.26 13.70 23.19
C GLY A 327 -7.46 12.41 23.99
N TRP A 328 -7.80 12.51 25.28
CA TRP A 328 -8.09 11.35 26.13
C TRP A 328 -9.32 10.53 25.67
N SER A 329 -10.17 11.11 24.82
CA SER A 329 -11.41 10.49 24.31
C SER A 329 -11.27 9.90 22.90
N ARG A 330 -10.07 9.99 22.30
CA ARG A 330 -9.75 9.46 20.97
C ARG A 330 -8.88 8.21 21.09
N PHE A 331 -9.33 7.12 20.49
CA PHE A 331 -8.66 5.81 20.54
C PHE A 331 -8.33 5.36 19.13
N LEU A 332 -7.08 4.98 18.90
CA LEU A 332 -6.58 4.56 17.59
C LEU A 332 -6.55 3.04 17.51
N TYR A 333 -6.93 2.47 16.37
CA TYR A 333 -6.74 1.05 16.13
C TYR A 333 -6.58 0.76 14.64
N GLY A 334 -5.84 -0.31 14.33
CA GLY A 334 -5.58 -0.70 12.94
C GLY A 334 -4.71 -1.95 12.84
N GLY A 335 -4.72 -2.55 11.66
CA GLY A 335 -3.93 -3.73 11.33
C GLY A 335 -2.96 -3.46 10.18
N SER A 336 -1.80 -4.15 10.11
CA SER A 336 -0.82 -3.98 9.01
C SER A 336 -0.37 -2.52 8.88
N THR A 337 -0.55 -1.88 7.71
CA THR A 337 -0.33 -0.44 7.52
C THR A 337 -1.01 0.37 8.61
N GLY A 338 -2.30 0.14 8.85
CA GLY A 338 -3.06 0.85 9.88
C GLY A 338 -2.59 0.62 11.32
N GLY A 339 -1.94 -0.52 11.58
CA GLY A 339 -1.29 -0.79 12.86
C GLY A 339 -0.06 0.09 13.05
N TRP A 340 0.74 0.27 11.99
CA TRP A 340 1.86 1.19 12.01
C TRP A 340 1.39 2.64 12.12
N GLU A 341 0.36 3.05 11.36
CA GLU A 341 -0.22 4.40 11.44
C GLU A 341 -0.69 4.73 12.85
N SER A 342 -1.49 3.84 13.46
CA SER A 342 -2.00 3.99 14.83
C SER A 342 -0.87 4.19 15.84
N LEU A 343 0.23 3.45 15.70
CA LEU A 343 1.39 3.60 16.57
C LEU A 343 2.16 4.90 16.25
N ALA A 344 2.34 5.22 14.98
CA ALA A 344 3.10 6.38 14.52
C ALA A 344 2.46 7.69 14.96
N VAL A 345 1.14 7.84 14.79
CA VAL A 345 0.43 9.06 15.23
C VAL A 345 0.33 9.15 16.75
N MET A 346 0.24 8.02 17.45
CA MET A 346 0.38 8.00 18.91
C MET A 346 1.77 8.51 19.34
N VAL A 347 2.85 8.08 18.68
CA VAL A 347 4.21 8.53 18.99
C VAL A 347 4.45 9.99 18.60
N LYS A 348 3.89 10.47 17.48
CA LYS A 348 4.12 11.82 16.94
C LYS A 348 3.18 12.88 17.52
N TYR A 349 1.97 12.50 17.94
CA TYR A 349 0.95 13.39 18.51
C TYR A 349 0.42 12.85 19.86
N PRO A 350 1.29 12.58 20.85
CA PRO A 350 0.90 11.82 22.04
C PRO A 350 -0.10 12.54 22.95
N ASP A 351 -0.27 13.86 22.80
CA ASP A 351 -1.26 14.64 23.56
C ASP A 351 -2.65 14.63 22.89
N GLU A 352 -2.72 14.31 21.59
CA GLU A 352 -3.96 14.32 20.80
C GLU A 352 -4.73 13.00 20.85
N TYR A 353 -4.13 11.94 21.41
CA TYR A 353 -4.71 10.59 21.45
C TYR A 353 -4.57 9.91 22.82
N GLY A 354 -5.59 9.13 23.19
CA GLY A 354 -5.75 8.52 24.50
C GLY A 354 -5.08 7.16 24.61
N ALA A 355 -5.25 6.31 23.60
CA ALA A 355 -4.55 5.02 23.47
C ALA A 355 -4.54 4.53 22.02
N CYS A 356 -3.63 3.63 21.69
CA CYS A 356 -3.53 2.97 20.39
C CYS A 356 -3.46 1.44 20.52
N PHE A 357 -4.14 0.75 19.61
CA PHE A 357 -4.19 -0.71 19.51
C PHE A 357 -3.70 -1.12 18.12
N ALA A 358 -2.40 -1.40 18.02
CA ALA A 358 -1.74 -1.74 16.76
C ALA A 358 -1.65 -3.25 16.59
N ALA A 359 -2.32 -3.79 15.58
CA ALA A 359 -2.27 -5.21 15.23
C ALA A 359 -1.33 -5.44 14.04
N CYS A 360 -0.44 -6.44 14.16
CA CYS A 360 0.55 -6.87 13.17
C CYS A 360 1.07 -5.70 12.31
N PRO A 361 1.62 -4.64 12.93
CA PRO A 361 1.94 -3.40 12.23
C PRO A 361 3.00 -3.64 11.15
N ASP A 362 2.98 -2.85 10.08
CA ASP A 362 4.15 -2.68 9.19
C ASP A 362 5.44 -2.45 10.01
N PRO A 363 6.64 -2.65 9.45
CA PRO A 363 7.86 -2.72 10.27
C PRO A 363 8.04 -1.49 11.16
N ILE A 364 8.00 -1.69 12.48
CA ILE A 364 8.13 -0.60 13.47
C ILE A 364 9.58 -0.36 13.93
N ASP A 365 10.51 -1.24 13.57
CA ASP A 365 11.96 -1.13 13.80
C ASP A 365 12.67 -1.63 12.54
N PHE A 366 13.46 -0.76 11.89
CA PHE A 366 14.01 -1.07 10.57
C PHE A 366 15.32 -1.88 10.63
N GLN A 367 15.78 -2.27 11.82
CA GLN A 367 16.71 -3.40 11.95
C GLN A 367 16.07 -4.72 11.49
N ALA A 368 14.74 -4.76 11.45
CA ALA A 368 13.94 -5.84 10.88
C ALA A 368 12.87 -5.27 9.94
N PHE A 369 13.31 -4.55 8.90
CA PHE A 369 12.42 -4.08 7.83
C PHE A 369 12.02 -5.30 6.98
N THR A 370 10.97 -6.00 7.42
CA THR A 370 10.61 -7.36 7.01
C THR A 370 11.71 -8.37 7.38
N VAL A 371 12.59 -8.71 6.44
CA VAL A 371 13.72 -9.63 6.59
C VAL A 371 15.07 -8.95 6.34
N VAL A 372 15.12 -7.63 6.25
CA VAL A 372 16.32 -6.84 5.94
C VAL A 372 16.67 -5.94 7.13
N ASP A 373 17.94 -5.96 7.58
CA ASP A 373 18.47 -4.93 8.47
C ASP A 373 19.03 -3.82 7.59
N ILE A 374 18.21 -2.79 7.32
CA ILE A 374 18.54 -1.75 6.32
C ILE A 374 19.75 -0.91 6.72
N TYR A 375 20.22 -1.02 7.97
CA TYR A 375 21.38 -0.32 8.50
C TYR A 375 22.68 -1.13 8.41
N LYS A 376 22.60 -2.45 8.20
CA LYS A 376 23.79 -3.33 8.17
C LYS A 376 23.93 -4.10 6.88
N ASP A 377 22.81 -4.54 6.31
CA ASP A 377 22.81 -5.29 5.07
C ASP A 377 23.24 -4.36 3.92
N LYS A 378 24.04 -4.90 2.98
CA LYS A 378 24.41 -4.20 1.74
C LYS A 378 23.41 -4.41 0.61
N ASN A 379 22.59 -5.46 0.73
CA ASN A 379 21.68 -5.88 -0.32
C ASN A 379 20.36 -6.41 0.27
N ALA A 380 19.24 -5.91 -0.27
CA ALA A 380 17.90 -6.28 0.16
C ALA A 380 17.44 -7.64 -0.38
N TYR A 381 17.98 -8.09 -1.51
CA TYR A 381 17.50 -9.28 -2.21
C TYR A 381 18.26 -10.55 -1.83
N TYR A 382 19.53 -10.43 -1.43
CA TYR A 382 20.38 -11.57 -1.16
C TYR A 382 21.09 -11.47 0.20
N LEU A 383 21.30 -12.62 0.84
CA LEU A 383 22.15 -12.70 2.03
C LEU A 383 23.61 -12.46 1.64
N GLU A 384 24.33 -11.66 2.43
CA GLU A 384 25.78 -11.48 2.23
C GLU A 384 26.50 -12.81 2.48
N SER A 385 27.15 -13.34 1.44
CA SER A 385 27.91 -14.58 1.54
C SER A 385 29.02 -14.66 0.48
N PRO A 386 30.21 -15.15 0.84
CA PRO A 386 31.32 -15.28 -0.12
C PRO A 386 31.09 -16.34 -1.20
N TRP A 387 30.19 -17.31 -0.99
CA TRP A 387 30.07 -18.50 -1.85
C TRP A 387 28.66 -18.80 -2.36
N LYS A 388 27.61 -18.21 -1.77
CA LYS A 388 26.22 -18.47 -2.18
C LYS A 388 25.48 -17.16 -2.45
N LYS A 389 24.53 -17.21 -3.38
CA LYS A 389 23.59 -16.12 -3.65
C LYS A 389 22.20 -16.59 -3.19
N THR A 390 21.94 -16.52 -1.89
CA THR A 390 20.65 -16.96 -1.32
C THR A 390 19.65 -15.81 -1.34
N PRO A 391 18.50 -15.95 -2.03
CA PRO A 391 17.47 -14.92 -2.05
C PRO A 391 16.80 -14.78 -0.68
N ARG A 392 16.35 -13.56 -0.36
CA ARG A 392 15.52 -13.29 0.80
C ARG A 392 14.04 -13.52 0.46
N PRO A 393 13.28 -14.18 1.35
CA PRO A 393 11.85 -14.34 1.16
C PRO A 393 11.14 -12.99 1.29
N GLY A 394 10.10 -12.77 0.52
CA GLY A 394 9.25 -11.58 0.61
C GLY A 394 7.89 -11.89 1.25
N LYS A 395 7.31 -13.06 0.91
CA LYS A 395 6.00 -13.48 1.40
C LYS A 395 5.95 -14.98 1.72
N ARG A 396 5.31 -15.33 2.83
CA ARG A 396 5.11 -16.72 3.28
C ARG A 396 3.68 -16.99 3.79
N ASP A 397 3.33 -18.27 3.88
CA ASP A 397 2.16 -18.70 4.65
C ASP A 397 2.50 -19.03 6.12
N TYR A 398 1.49 -19.41 6.89
CA TYR A 398 1.61 -19.74 8.32
C TYR A 398 2.45 -21.01 8.60
N LEU A 399 2.72 -21.84 7.58
CA LEU A 399 3.60 -23.01 7.67
C LEU A 399 5.05 -22.66 7.27
N GLY A 400 5.28 -21.45 6.75
CA GLY A 400 6.57 -20.98 6.28
C GLY A 400 6.86 -21.27 4.82
N TYR A 401 5.88 -21.70 4.02
CA TYR A 401 6.05 -21.86 2.58
C TYR A 401 6.11 -20.48 1.92
N VAL A 402 7.21 -20.22 1.21
CA VAL A 402 7.47 -18.94 0.53
C VAL A 402 6.74 -18.93 -0.81
N SER A 403 5.94 -17.89 -1.06
CA SER A 403 5.21 -17.69 -2.32
C SER A 403 5.87 -16.66 -3.24
N ALA A 404 6.71 -15.78 -2.69
CA ALA A 404 7.44 -14.74 -3.41
C ALA A 404 8.73 -14.36 -2.68
N THR A 405 9.76 -14.03 -3.44
CA THR A 405 10.99 -13.38 -2.94
C THR A 405 10.82 -11.87 -2.90
N LEU A 406 11.66 -11.20 -2.11
CA LEU A 406 11.63 -9.73 -1.99
C LEU A 406 11.95 -9.04 -3.33
N GLU A 407 12.85 -9.64 -4.13
CA GLU A 407 13.19 -9.19 -5.49
C GLU A 407 11.97 -9.24 -6.43
N GLU A 408 11.23 -10.36 -6.45
CA GLU A 408 10.05 -10.54 -7.29
C GLU A 408 8.96 -9.49 -6.99
N MET A 409 8.70 -9.22 -5.71
CA MET A 409 7.70 -8.22 -5.30
C MET A 409 8.09 -6.81 -5.76
N ASN A 410 9.37 -6.44 -5.62
CA ASN A 410 9.89 -5.16 -6.09
C ASN A 410 9.86 -5.03 -7.61
N HIS A 411 10.15 -6.12 -8.34
CA HIS A 411 10.05 -6.17 -9.80
C HIS A 411 8.61 -6.02 -10.29
N ARG A 412 7.63 -6.64 -9.63
CA ARG A 412 6.22 -6.43 -9.93
C ARG A 412 5.87 -4.95 -9.81
N GLU A 413 6.23 -4.31 -8.71
CA GLU A 413 5.97 -2.88 -8.54
C GLU A 413 6.69 -2.02 -9.58
N LEU A 414 7.91 -2.38 -9.98
CA LEU A 414 8.64 -1.66 -11.02
C LEU A 414 7.93 -1.76 -12.38
N VAL A 415 7.23 -2.86 -12.68
CA VAL A 415 6.32 -2.95 -13.83
C VAL A 415 5.15 -1.97 -13.70
N LEU A 416 4.55 -1.88 -12.52
CA LEU A 416 3.37 -1.04 -12.27
C LEU A 416 3.68 0.46 -12.23
N GLY A 417 4.90 0.86 -11.86
CA GLY A 417 5.30 2.25 -11.83
C GLY A 417 6.78 2.46 -11.51
N THR A 418 7.36 3.52 -12.09
CA THR A 418 8.70 4.01 -11.73
C THR A 418 8.59 5.20 -10.76
N LYS A 419 9.72 5.61 -10.18
CA LYS A 419 9.81 6.79 -9.30
C LYS A 419 8.84 6.79 -8.11
N GLY A 420 8.63 5.63 -7.49
CA GLY A 420 7.73 5.47 -6.35
C GLY A 420 6.24 5.40 -6.69
N ARG A 421 5.86 5.33 -7.98
CA ARG A 421 4.46 5.47 -8.45
C ARG A 421 3.72 4.15 -8.69
N SER A 422 4.18 3.04 -8.11
CA SER A 422 3.54 1.73 -8.36
C SER A 422 2.13 1.62 -7.76
N GLY A 423 1.80 2.45 -6.76
CA GLY A 423 0.54 2.31 -6.01
C GLY A 423 0.54 1.10 -5.08
N GLN A 424 1.73 0.61 -4.65
CA GLN A 424 1.89 -0.64 -3.91
C GLN A 424 2.85 -0.48 -2.70
N GLN A 425 2.90 -1.52 -1.87
CA GLN A 425 3.49 -1.54 -0.52
C GLN A 425 4.95 -1.06 -0.43
N TRP A 426 5.83 -1.48 -1.34
CA TRP A 426 7.25 -1.13 -1.24
C TRP A 426 7.51 0.32 -1.64
N ASP A 427 6.85 0.80 -2.69
CA ASP A 427 6.95 2.20 -3.13
C ASP A 427 6.35 3.19 -2.13
N ILE A 428 5.25 2.83 -1.43
CA ILE A 428 4.69 3.74 -0.41
C ILE A 428 5.61 3.90 0.78
N TRP A 429 6.33 2.86 1.22
CA TRP A 429 7.32 3.03 2.29
C TRP A 429 8.39 4.06 1.90
N GLU A 430 8.84 4.07 0.64
CA GLU A 430 9.75 5.12 0.16
C GLU A 430 9.07 6.48 0.06
N ALA A 431 7.84 6.56 -0.45
CA ALA A 431 7.10 7.81 -0.50
C ALA A 431 6.88 8.41 0.90
N THR A 432 6.58 7.59 1.90
CA THR A 432 6.39 8.03 3.29
C THR A 432 7.72 8.40 3.95
N TYR A 433 8.72 7.51 3.91
CA TYR A 433 9.88 7.60 4.80
C TYR A 433 11.10 8.30 4.20
N SER A 434 11.20 8.39 2.87
CA SER A 434 12.37 8.98 2.22
C SER A 434 12.33 10.50 2.17
N PRO A 435 13.50 11.15 2.10
CA PRO A 435 13.57 12.52 1.62
C PRO A 435 13.20 12.58 0.13
N ALA A 436 13.06 13.79 -0.41
CA ALA A 436 12.98 13.99 -1.85
C ALA A 436 14.35 13.71 -2.49
N GLY A 437 14.35 12.96 -3.59
CA GLY A 437 15.51 12.75 -4.45
C GLY A 437 15.81 13.95 -5.35
N GLU A 438 16.94 13.90 -6.05
CA GLU A 438 17.37 14.98 -6.97
C GLU A 438 16.37 15.24 -8.11
N ASP A 439 15.61 14.22 -8.52
CA ASP A 439 14.57 14.31 -9.55
C ASP A 439 13.20 14.76 -9.01
N GLY A 440 13.12 15.05 -7.71
CA GLY A 440 11.92 15.51 -7.01
C GLY A 440 11.01 14.39 -6.49
N TYR A 441 11.22 13.14 -6.88
CA TYR A 441 10.46 11.97 -6.42
C TYR A 441 11.07 11.36 -5.15
N PRO A 442 10.41 10.43 -4.45
CA PRO A 442 10.99 9.81 -3.27
C PRO A 442 12.35 9.18 -3.55
N ALA A 443 13.36 9.48 -2.70
CA ALA A 443 14.67 8.85 -2.81
C ALA A 443 14.56 7.34 -2.56
N ARG A 444 15.20 6.52 -3.40
CA ARG A 444 15.15 5.06 -3.28
C ARG A 444 15.97 4.57 -2.07
N LEU A 445 15.37 3.72 -1.24
CA LEU A 445 16.08 3.01 -0.17
C LEU A 445 17.04 1.98 -0.77
N TRP A 446 16.67 1.34 -1.88
CA TRP A 446 17.55 0.47 -2.63
C TRP A 446 17.28 0.51 -4.12
N ASP A 447 18.27 0.12 -4.91
CA ASP A 447 18.08 -0.09 -6.35
C ASP A 447 17.14 -1.28 -6.58
N LYS A 448 15.99 -1.05 -7.25
CA LYS A 448 14.98 -2.09 -7.48
C LYS A 448 15.44 -3.23 -8.41
N ILE A 449 16.54 -3.08 -9.13
CA ILE A 449 17.13 -4.11 -10.00
C ILE A 449 18.21 -4.91 -9.28
N THR A 450 19.11 -4.24 -8.57
CA THR A 450 20.28 -4.88 -7.95
C THR A 450 20.05 -5.26 -6.50
N GLY A 451 19.13 -4.57 -5.82
CA GLY A 451 18.88 -4.66 -4.39
C GLY A 451 19.92 -3.92 -3.54
N GLU A 452 20.86 -3.17 -4.13
CA GLU A 452 21.89 -2.41 -3.39
C GLU A 452 21.25 -1.33 -2.51
N ILE A 453 21.55 -1.35 -1.21
CA ILE A 453 20.94 -0.48 -0.22
C ILE A 453 21.67 0.87 -0.15
N ASN A 454 20.90 1.95 -0.24
CA ASN A 454 21.36 3.32 -0.02
C ASN A 454 21.39 3.63 1.48
N GLN A 455 22.60 3.65 2.05
CA GLN A 455 22.81 3.85 3.48
C GLN A 455 22.48 5.26 3.97
N ASP A 456 22.56 6.27 3.10
CA ASP A 456 22.21 7.66 3.46
C ASP A 456 20.69 7.80 3.61
N VAL A 457 19.93 7.17 2.70
CA VAL A 457 18.46 7.10 2.80
C VAL A 457 18.03 6.29 4.01
N ALA A 458 18.66 5.13 4.27
CA ALA A 458 18.40 4.34 5.46
C ALA A 458 18.67 5.14 6.76
N ALA A 459 19.75 5.93 6.80
CA ALA A 459 20.04 6.80 7.95
C ALA A 459 18.97 7.88 8.14
N TYR A 460 18.44 8.47 7.06
CA TYR A 460 17.31 9.41 7.15
C TYR A 460 16.05 8.72 7.70
N TRP A 461 15.72 7.52 7.21
CA TRP A 461 14.57 6.75 7.66
C TRP A 461 14.64 6.47 9.17
N LYS A 462 15.82 6.09 9.65
CA LYS A 462 16.09 5.84 11.06
C LYS A 462 15.70 6.99 11.96
N GLU A 463 16.14 8.20 11.62
CA GLU A 463 15.95 9.36 12.48
C GLU A 463 14.51 9.88 12.49
N ASN A 464 13.73 9.58 11.45
CA ASN A 464 12.44 10.23 11.19
C ASN A 464 11.20 9.30 11.28
N TYR A 465 11.36 8.00 10.99
CA TYR A 465 10.23 7.07 10.82
C TYR A 465 10.41 5.70 11.48
N ASP A 466 11.62 5.30 11.86
CA ASP A 466 11.83 4.09 12.67
C ASP A 466 11.28 4.32 14.09
N LEU A 467 10.08 3.81 14.37
CA LEU A 467 9.38 4.03 15.63
C LEU A 467 10.14 3.42 16.81
N GLY A 468 10.75 2.25 16.62
CA GLY A 468 11.61 1.59 17.61
C GLY A 468 12.82 2.44 17.96
N HIS A 469 13.48 3.03 16.97
CA HIS A 469 14.58 3.97 17.18
C HIS A 469 14.11 5.25 17.89
N ILE A 470 13.02 5.87 17.44
CA ILE A 470 12.48 7.11 18.03
C ILE A 470 12.10 6.88 19.49
N LEU A 471 11.40 5.77 19.78
CA LEU A 471 11.09 5.35 21.15
C LEU A 471 12.38 5.26 21.97
N ARG A 472 13.40 4.51 21.53
CA ARG A 472 14.69 4.40 22.24
C ARG A 472 15.39 5.74 22.45
N ARG A 473 15.38 6.60 21.43
CA ARG A 473 16.09 7.87 21.40
C ARG A 473 15.47 8.89 22.36
N ASP A 474 14.13 8.90 22.46
CA ASP A 474 13.39 10.00 23.08
C ASP A 474 12.58 9.58 24.32
N TRP A 475 12.56 8.29 24.68
CA TRP A 475 11.83 7.77 25.86
C TRP A 475 12.09 8.58 27.13
N GLU A 476 13.36 8.67 27.54
CA GLU A 476 13.79 9.38 28.75
C GLU A 476 13.73 10.91 28.62
N LYS A 477 13.49 11.43 27.40
CA LYS A 477 13.37 12.87 27.14
C LYS A 477 11.94 13.40 27.33
N GLY A 478 11.02 12.56 27.80
CA GLY A 478 9.63 12.92 28.12
C GLY A 478 8.60 12.11 27.36
N LEU A 479 8.98 11.53 26.20
CA LEU A 479 8.06 10.75 25.38
C LEU A 479 7.48 9.56 26.14
N GLY A 480 8.30 8.88 26.95
CA GLY A 480 7.87 7.74 27.75
C GLY A 480 6.76 8.10 28.75
N GLU A 481 6.78 9.31 29.33
CA GLU A 481 5.73 9.76 30.24
C GLU A 481 4.42 10.04 29.49
N GLN A 482 4.51 10.59 28.28
CA GLN A 482 3.33 10.86 27.46
C GLN A 482 2.68 9.56 26.94
N LEU A 483 3.47 8.51 26.70
CA LEU A 483 3.02 7.24 26.13
C LEU A 483 2.67 6.16 27.15
N LYS A 484 2.97 6.38 28.43
CA LYS A 484 2.78 5.39 29.49
C LYS A 484 1.33 4.93 29.58
N GLY A 485 1.10 3.64 29.30
CA GLY A 485 -0.23 3.02 29.34
C GLY A 485 -1.09 3.31 28.10
N LYS A 486 -0.56 3.97 27.07
CA LYS A 486 -1.28 4.29 25.84
C LYS A 486 -1.06 3.29 24.70
N ILE A 487 0.06 2.57 24.69
CA ILE A 487 0.41 1.68 23.58
C ILE A 487 0.05 0.22 23.89
N HIS A 488 -0.64 -0.40 22.94
CA HIS A 488 -0.92 -1.83 22.90
C HIS A 488 -0.55 -2.39 21.51
N ILE A 489 0.36 -3.36 21.45
CA ILE A 489 0.72 -4.05 20.19
C ILE A 489 0.37 -5.53 20.29
N TYR A 490 -0.18 -6.06 19.20
CA TYR A 490 -0.57 -7.46 19.01
C TYR A 490 0.06 -7.98 17.73
N CYS A 491 0.75 -9.11 17.75
CA CYS A 491 1.28 -9.71 16.53
C CYS A 491 1.36 -11.23 16.65
N GLY A 492 1.08 -11.94 15.56
CA GLY A 492 1.30 -13.38 15.47
C GLY A 492 2.78 -13.71 15.29
N ASP A 493 3.16 -14.96 15.57
CA ASP A 493 4.54 -15.46 15.43
C ASP A 493 4.91 -15.84 13.98
N MET A 494 3.92 -16.02 13.10
CA MET A 494 4.06 -16.44 11.71
C MET A 494 3.40 -15.47 10.73
N ASP A 495 3.78 -14.19 10.81
CA ASP A 495 3.32 -13.16 9.89
C ASP A 495 3.78 -13.42 8.43
N ASN A 496 2.91 -13.11 7.47
CA ASN A 496 3.12 -13.39 6.04
C ASN A 496 4.13 -12.46 5.36
N TYR A 497 4.40 -11.28 5.91
CA TYR A 497 5.43 -10.32 5.47
C TYR A 497 6.59 -10.21 6.47
N TYR A 498 6.68 -11.14 7.45
CA TYR A 498 7.71 -11.14 8.49
C TYR A 498 7.67 -9.92 9.42
N LEU A 499 6.51 -9.26 9.54
CA LEU A 499 6.34 -8.03 10.33
C LEU A 499 6.55 -8.25 11.83
N ASN A 500 6.33 -9.47 12.30
CA ASN A 500 6.53 -9.89 13.68
C ASN A 500 7.97 -9.68 14.19
N ASN A 501 8.97 -9.67 13.30
CA ASN A 501 10.37 -9.50 13.69
C ASN A 501 10.65 -8.12 14.30
N ALA A 502 10.12 -7.05 13.69
CA ALA A 502 10.25 -5.69 14.21
C ALA A 502 9.55 -5.52 15.56
N VAL A 503 8.41 -6.21 15.75
CA VAL A 503 7.66 -6.19 17.01
C VAL A 503 8.49 -6.75 18.16
N TYR A 504 9.23 -7.85 17.95
CA TYR A 504 10.11 -8.41 18.99
C TYR A 504 11.18 -7.43 19.46
N LEU A 505 11.78 -6.66 18.53
CA LEU A 505 12.82 -5.68 18.89
C LEU A 505 12.25 -4.54 19.74
N VAL A 506 11.06 -4.06 19.41
CA VAL A 506 10.36 -3.01 20.17
C VAL A 506 9.84 -3.55 21.51
N GLU A 507 9.35 -4.78 21.56
CA GLU A 507 8.96 -5.44 22.82
C GLU A 507 10.14 -5.52 23.79
N GLU A 508 11.30 -6.04 23.33
CA GLU A 508 12.52 -6.12 24.14
C GLU A 508 12.92 -4.75 24.70
N PHE A 509 12.78 -3.68 23.89
CA PHE A 509 13.01 -2.33 24.39
C PHE A 509 12.06 -1.96 25.52
N LEU A 510 10.76 -2.08 25.27
CA LEU A 510 9.72 -1.53 26.15
C LEU A 510 9.68 -2.29 27.49
N GLU A 511 9.97 -3.59 27.48
CA GLU A 511 10.17 -4.38 28.70
C GLU A 511 11.40 -3.97 29.50
N SER A 512 12.44 -3.46 28.83
CA SER A 512 13.67 -3.00 29.49
C SER A 512 13.58 -1.59 30.10
N THR A 513 12.51 -0.84 29.81
CA THR A 513 12.36 0.55 30.25
C THR A 513 12.22 0.65 31.78
N THR A 514 12.96 1.59 32.38
CA THR A 514 12.90 1.85 33.84
C THR A 514 12.52 3.28 34.19
N ASN A 515 12.59 4.22 33.23
CA ASN A 515 12.32 5.63 33.46
C ASN A 515 11.62 6.31 32.25
N PRO A 516 10.26 6.36 32.23
CA PRO A 516 9.36 5.55 33.06
C PRO A 516 9.40 4.08 32.69
N ILE A 517 8.95 3.23 33.63
CA ILE A 517 8.53 1.87 33.31
C ILE A 517 7.28 1.95 32.43
N MET A 518 7.32 1.29 31.27
CA MET A 518 6.17 1.17 30.39
C MET A 518 5.02 0.40 31.07
N GLN A 519 3.79 0.93 30.96
CA GLN A 519 2.56 0.33 31.55
C GLN A 519 1.56 -0.17 30.49
N GLY A 520 2.02 -0.43 29.26
CA GLY A 520 1.23 -1.01 28.18
C GLY A 520 1.08 -2.54 28.30
N ARG A 521 0.26 -3.12 27.41
CA ARG A 521 0.17 -4.59 27.24
C ARG A 521 0.67 -4.95 25.84
N TRP A 522 1.58 -5.91 25.80
CA TRP A 522 2.10 -6.54 24.59
C TRP A 522 1.64 -7.98 24.63
N ILE A 523 0.92 -8.41 23.60
CA ILE A 523 0.45 -9.79 23.52
C ILE A 523 0.99 -10.40 22.24
N MET A 524 2.07 -11.15 22.38
CA MET A 524 2.53 -12.12 21.39
C MET A 524 1.78 -13.42 21.65
N GLU A 525 0.61 -13.58 21.02
CA GLU A 525 -0.15 -14.82 21.03
C GLU A 525 0.06 -15.58 19.71
N ILE A 526 0.02 -16.92 19.77
CA ILE A 526 -0.12 -17.77 18.59
C ILE A 526 -1.50 -17.42 17.98
N ALA A 527 -1.52 -16.45 17.08
CA ALA A 527 -2.70 -16.13 16.29
C ALA A 527 -2.89 -17.25 15.24
N GLN A 528 -3.40 -18.40 15.67
CA GLN A 528 -3.98 -19.36 14.75
C GLN A 528 -5.16 -18.68 14.06
N SER A 529 -4.92 -18.15 12.86
CA SER A 529 -5.87 -17.48 11.97
C SER A 529 -6.53 -16.23 12.54
N ILE A 530 -6.36 -15.11 11.84
CA ILE A 530 -7.07 -13.85 12.11
C ILE A 530 -8.61 -14.01 12.07
N VAL A 531 -9.12 -15.08 11.42
CA VAL A 531 -10.53 -15.47 11.48
C VAL A 531 -11.02 -15.65 12.92
N GLY A 532 -10.16 -16.08 13.85
CA GLY A 532 -10.46 -16.19 15.27
C GLY A 532 -10.29 -14.89 16.07
N MET A 533 -9.49 -13.92 15.59
CA MET A 533 -9.35 -12.60 16.23
C MET A 533 -10.47 -11.64 15.85
N GLU A 534 -11.03 -11.78 14.64
CA GLU A 534 -12.27 -11.09 14.23
C GLU A 534 -13.50 -11.64 14.95
N THR A 535 -13.49 -12.90 15.41
CA THR A 535 -14.70 -13.54 15.97
C THR A 535 -14.63 -13.89 17.47
N LYS A 536 -13.46 -14.16 18.07
CA LYS A 536 -13.35 -14.55 19.49
C LYS A 536 -11.97 -14.26 20.09
N LYS A 537 -11.73 -13.02 20.58
CA LYS A 537 -11.08 -12.77 21.90
C LYS A 537 -10.66 -11.32 22.19
N ILE A 538 -10.73 -10.38 21.26
CA ILE A 538 -10.41 -8.97 21.59
C ILE A 538 -11.59 -8.27 22.28
N GLN A 539 -12.84 -8.72 22.07
CA GLN A 539 -14.02 -8.09 22.66
C GLN A 539 -14.26 -8.35 24.17
N TYR A 540 -13.52 -9.24 24.84
CA TYR A 540 -13.87 -9.64 26.22
C TYR A 540 -12.92 -9.19 27.34
N THR A 541 -11.84 -8.46 27.04
CA THR A 541 -10.83 -8.12 28.07
C THR A 541 -10.80 -6.63 28.45
N PHE A 542 -11.67 -5.79 27.87
CA PHE A 542 -11.60 -4.33 28.06
C PHE A 542 -12.65 -3.73 29.00
N LEU A 543 -13.56 -4.52 29.58
CA LEU A 543 -14.62 -4.00 30.46
C LEU A 543 -14.69 -4.62 31.85
N ASP A 544 -13.72 -5.47 32.24
CA ASP A 544 -13.67 -6.00 33.60
C ASP A 544 -12.29 -5.78 34.24
N SER A 545 -12.01 -4.52 34.59
CA SER A 545 -11.02 -4.17 35.61
C SER A 545 -11.72 -3.81 36.92
N GLY A 546 -12.62 -4.70 37.36
CA GLY A 546 -13.07 -4.79 38.74
C GLY A 546 -12.00 -5.46 39.61
N THR A 547 -11.43 -4.69 40.53
CA THR A 547 -10.50 -5.10 41.59
C THR A 547 -10.91 -6.38 42.36
N THR A 548 -10.03 -7.38 42.51
CA THR A 548 -9.39 -7.84 43.77
C THR A 548 -8.60 -9.17 43.61
N PRO A 549 -7.58 -9.43 44.46
CA PRO A 549 -6.58 -10.48 44.25
C PRO A 549 -6.96 -11.79 44.95
N PHE A 550 -6.72 -12.94 44.33
CA PHE A 550 -6.60 -14.20 45.06
C PHE A 550 -5.42 -15.04 44.58
N THR A 551 -4.48 -15.16 45.51
CA THR A 551 -3.48 -16.20 45.66
C THR A 551 -4.09 -17.60 45.64
N SER A 552 -3.44 -18.57 44.96
CA SER A 552 -3.02 -19.82 45.62
C SER A 552 -2.13 -20.69 44.73
N GLN A 553 -1.13 -21.27 45.39
CA GLN A 553 -0.09 -22.17 44.94
C GLN A 553 -0.58 -23.52 44.38
N LYS A 554 0.28 -24.09 43.51
CA LYS A 554 0.72 -25.49 43.39
C LYS A 554 -0.25 -26.64 43.67
N SER A 555 -0.40 -27.51 42.67
CA SER A 555 0.16 -28.87 42.67
C SER A 555 0.45 -29.32 41.26
#